data_AF-A0A0A0LBF6-F1
#
_entry.id   AF-A0A0A0LBF6-F1
#
_cell.length_a   1.000
_cell.length_b   1.000
_cell.length_c   1.000
_cell.angle_alpha   90.00
_cell.angle_beta   90.00
_cell.angle_gamma   90.00
#
_symmetry.space_group_name_H-M   'P 1'
#
loop_
_entity.id
_entity.type
_entity.pdbx_description
1 polymer ?
#
loop_
_entity_poly.entity_id
_entity_poly.type
_entity_poly.pdbx_seq_one_letter_code
_entity_poly.pdbx_strand_id
1 'polypeptide(L)'
;MMKVNEMLRGASRAVLILLLLFQGSGGDGSEFVGDGGDFGGDYSKLSGIIIPGFASTQLRAWSILDCPYSPLDFNPLDLVWLDTTKLLSAVNCWLKCILLDPYNQTDHPECKSRPDSGLSAITELDPGYITGPLSSVWKEWIKWCIEFGIEANAIIAVPYDWRLSPTMLEERDLYFHKLKLTFETALKLRGGPSIVFAHSLGNNVFRYFLEWLKLEIAPKHYFQWLDQHIHAYFAVGAPLLGAPDTIKATLSGSTFGLPISEVTF
;
A
#
# COMPACT_ATOMS: atom_id res chain seq x y z
N MET A 1 -26.11 18.03 6.37
CA MET A 1 -25.70 16.88 7.20
C MET A 1 -26.32 15.63 6.59
N MET A 2 -25.67 15.08 5.57
CA MET A 2 -26.14 13.90 4.84
C MET A 2 -25.79 12.67 5.68
N LYS A 3 -26.78 11.82 5.99
CA LYS A 3 -26.63 10.71 6.93
C LYS A 3 -25.67 9.67 6.37
N VAL A 4 -24.71 9.23 7.19
CA VAL A 4 -23.77 8.10 6.98
C VAL A 4 -24.46 6.83 6.43
N ASN A 5 -25.76 6.68 6.69
CA ASN A 5 -26.59 5.59 6.15
C ASN A 5 -26.79 5.57 4.62
N GLU A 6 -26.67 6.70 3.91
CA GLU A 6 -26.79 6.71 2.44
C GLU A 6 -25.49 6.32 1.73
N MET A 7 -24.33 6.59 2.36
CA MET A 7 -23.02 6.19 1.83
C MET A 7 -22.81 4.66 1.91
N LEU A 8 -23.36 4.03 2.96
CA LEU A 8 -23.39 2.56 3.13
C LEU A 8 -24.31 1.85 2.13
N ARG A 9 -25.38 2.50 1.66
CA ARG A 9 -26.28 1.93 0.63
C ARG A 9 -25.65 1.90 -0.76
N GLY A 10 -24.75 2.84 -1.08
CA GLY A 10 -23.98 2.83 -2.32
C GLY A 10 -22.89 1.76 -2.33
N ALA A 11 -22.17 1.60 -1.21
CA ALA A 11 -21.17 0.56 -1.02
C ALA A 11 -21.77 -0.86 -1.12
N SER A 12 -23.02 -1.03 -0.67
CA SER A 12 -23.75 -2.30 -0.75
C SER A 12 -23.92 -2.84 -2.17
N ARG A 13 -23.94 -1.99 -3.22
CA ARG A 13 -24.07 -2.45 -4.62
C ARG A 13 -22.75 -2.90 -5.22
N ALA A 14 -21.66 -2.21 -4.90
CA ALA A 14 -20.31 -2.64 -5.31
C ALA A 14 -19.88 -3.93 -4.60
N VAL A 15 -20.26 -4.06 -3.32
CA VAL A 15 -20.08 -5.29 -2.53
C VAL A 15 -20.99 -6.42 -3.04
N LEU A 16 -22.19 -6.14 -3.54
CA LEU A 16 -23.04 -7.15 -4.19
C LEU A 16 -22.41 -7.71 -5.47
N ILE A 17 -21.72 -6.87 -6.26
CA ILE A 17 -20.99 -7.32 -7.45
C ILE A 17 -19.79 -8.18 -7.04
N LEU A 18 -19.11 -7.83 -5.95
CA LEU A 18 -18.07 -8.68 -5.35
C LEU A 18 -18.64 -10.01 -4.85
N LEU A 19 -19.81 -10.00 -4.19
CA LEU A 19 -20.49 -11.18 -3.62
C LEU A 19 -21.05 -12.13 -4.69
N LEU A 20 -21.55 -11.61 -5.81
CA LEU A 20 -22.02 -12.42 -6.95
C LEU A 20 -20.87 -13.16 -7.65
N LEU A 21 -19.63 -12.68 -7.52
CA LEU A 21 -18.44 -13.38 -7.99
C LEU A 21 -17.97 -14.50 -7.03
N PHE A 22 -18.46 -14.52 -5.77
CA PHE A 22 -18.03 -15.48 -4.74
C PHE A 22 -19.08 -16.53 -4.34
N GLN A 23 -20.33 -16.45 -4.80
CA GLN A 23 -21.37 -17.44 -4.50
C GLN A 23 -21.76 -18.27 -5.72
N GLY A 24 -21.01 -19.36 -5.96
CA GLY A 24 -21.37 -20.41 -6.91
C GLY A 24 -21.70 -21.74 -6.22
N SER A 25 -22.92 -21.91 -5.72
CA SER A 25 -23.65 -23.20 -5.71
C SER A 25 -24.99 -23.15 -4.98
N GLY A 26 -26.07 -23.50 -5.71
CA GLY A 26 -27.21 -24.23 -5.15
C GLY A 26 -28.60 -23.62 -5.36
N GLY A 27 -29.31 -24.07 -6.40
CA GLY A 27 -30.76 -24.36 -6.31
C GLY A 27 -31.75 -23.45 -7.04
N ASP A 28 -32.17 -23.91 -8.24
CA ASP A 28 -33.47 -23.84 -8.92
C ASP A 28 -34.34 -22.55 -8.95
N GLY A 29 -34.67 -22.13 -10.18
CA GLY A 29 -35.99 -21.61 -10.53
C GLY A 29 -36.07 -20.22 -11.18
N SER A 30 -36.32 -20.21 -12.50
CA SER A 30 -36.94 -19.18 -13.36
C SER A 30 -36.06 -18.33 -14.28
N GLU A 31 -36.45 -18.36 -15.55
CA GLU A 31 -35.79 -17.85 -16.76
C GLU A 31 -35.61 -16.33 -16.78
N PHE A 32 -34.38 -15.89 -17.04
CA PHE A 32 -34.09 -14.65 -17.76
C PHE A 32 -33.00 -14.95 -18.79
N VAL A 33 -33.39 -15.03 -20.06
CA VAL A 33 -32.46 -15.09 -21.19
C VAL A 33 -31.92 -13.68 -21.42
N GLY A 34 -30.75 -13.42 -20.87
CA GLY A 34 -29.85 -12.34 -21.29
C GLY A 34 -28.52 -12.96 -21.63
N ASP A 35 -28.02 -12.70 -22.84
CA ASP A 35 -26.73 -13.13 -23.37
C ASP A 35 -25.59 -12.70 -22.43
N GLY A 36 -25.30 -13.54 -21.45
CA GLY A 36 -24.28 -13.35 -20.43
C GLY A 36 -23.14 -14.31 -20.72
N GLY A 37 -22.04 -13.76 -21.24
CA GLY A 37 -20.78 -14.49 -21.30
C GLY A 37 -20.48 -15.10 -19.93
N ASP A 38 -20.20 -16.40 -19.95
CA ASP A 38 -19.86 -17.23 -18.80
C ASP A 38 -18.76 -16.57 -17.96
N PHE A 39 -19.12 -15.98 -16.81
CA PHE A 39 -18.18 -15.54 -15.78
C PHE A 39 -17.72 -16.75 -14.93
N GLY A 40 -17.36 -17.85 -15.60
CA GLY A 40 -16.84 -19.09 -15.01
C GLY A 40 -15.34 -19.00 -14.73
N GLY A 41 -14.88 -17.93 -14.08
CA GLY A 41 -13.48 -17.77 -13.71
C GLY A 41 -13.14 -18.62 -12.48
N ASP A 42 -12.10 -19.43 -12.56
CA ASP A 42 -11.54 -20.14 -11.40
C ASP A 42 -10.83 -19.15 -10.48
N TYR A 43 -11.59 -18.46 -9.61
CA TYR A 43 -11.09 -17.43 -8.69
C TYR A 43 -9.99 -17.92 -7.74
N SER A 44 -9.85 -19.24 -7.57
CA SER A 44 -8.75 -19.83 -6.81
C SER A 44 -7.38 -19.51 -7.42
N LYS A 45 -7.30 -19.16 -8.71
CA LYS A 45 -6.03 -18.84 -9.39
C LYS A 45 -5.62 -17.39 -9.31
N LEU A 46 -6.49 -16.50 -8.83
CA LEU A 46 -6.19 -15.06 -8.75
C LEU A 46 -5.37 -14.74 -7.51
N SER A 47 -4.45 -13.78 -7.65
CA SER A 47 -3.71 -13.17 -6.52
C SER A 47 -4.16 -11.73 -6.31
N GLY A 48 -4.19 -11.24 -5.08
CA GLY A 48 -4.38 -9.83 -4.76
C GLY A 48 -3.04 -9.16 -4.46
N ILE A 49 -2.66 -8.12 -5.20
CA ILE A 49 -1.46 -7.32 -4.95
C ILE A 49 -1.87 -5.96 -4.37
N ILE A 50 -1.36 -5.63 -3.20
CA ILE A 50 -1.67 -4.39 -2.48
C ILE A 50 -0.51 -3.41 -2.60
N ILE A 51 -0.76 -2.28 -3.23
CA ILE A 51 0.15 -1.13 -3.31
C ILE A 51 -0.35 -0.07 -2.31
N PRO A 52 0.32 0.09 -1.16
CA PRO A 52 -0.12 0.99 -0.10
C PRO A 52 -0.02 2.47 -0.50
N GLY A 53 -0.62 3.35 0.31
CA GLY A 53 -0.61 4.79 0.08
C GLY A 53 0.52 5.53 0.79
N PHE A 54 0.41 6.86 0.77
CA PHE A 54 1.32 7.74 1.52
C PHE A 54 1.31 7.38 3.00
N ALA A 55 2.50 7.31 3.61
CA ALA A 55 2.68 7.02 5.03
C ALA A 55 2.00 5.73 5.53
N SER A 56 1.64 4.80 4.63
CA SER A 56 0.88 3.59 4.93
C SER A 56 1.74 2.31 4.94
N THR A 57 3.05 2.47 5.03
CA THR A 57 4.03 1.38 5.13
C THR A 57 4.97 1.67 6.29
N GLN A 58 5.21 0.67 7.13
CA GLN A 58 6.18 0.77 8.20
C GLN A 58 7.59 1.03 7.65
N LEU A 59 8.34 1.91 8.30
CA LEU A 59 9.77 2.12 8.04
C LEU A 59 10.58 1.60 9.22
N ARG A 60 11.68 0.92 8.92
CA ARG A 60 12.59 0.28 9.86
C ARG A 60 13.96 0.96 9.79
N ALA A 61 14.58 1.15 10.95
CA ALA A 61 15.94 1.69 11.04
C ALA A 61 16.95 0.66 10.50
N TRP A 62 17.94 1.14 9.77
CA TRP A 62 19.08 0.37 9.26
C TRP A 62 20.39 1.02 9.72
N SER A 63 20.44 1.31 11.02
CA SER A 63 21.53 2.04 11.67
C SER A 63 21.45 1.82 13.18
N ILE A 64 22.58 2.06 13.85
CA ILE A 64 22.64 2.27 15.29
C ILE A 64 22.78 3.78 15.48
N LEU A 65 21.83 4.41 16.15
CA LEU A 65 21.83 5.83 16.42
C LEU A 65 21.58 6.05 17.92
N ASP A 66 22.62 6.53 18.59
CA ASP A 66 22.54 6.95 19.99
C ASP A 66 21.83 8.30 20.08
N CYS A 67 20.90 8.41 21.00
CA CYS A 67 20.03 9.56 21.16
C CYS A 67 20.33 10.35 22.43
N PRO A 68 21.08 11.45 22.34
CA PRO A 68 21.35 12.30 23.49
C PRO A 68 20.04 12.77 24.10
N TYR A 69 19.94 12.71 25.44
CA TYR A 69 18.80 13.19 26.23
C TYR A 69 17.51 12.35 26.14
N SER A 70 17.55 11.17 25.52
CA SER A 70 16.46 10.19 25.55
C SER A 70 17.01 8.81 25.94
N PRO A 71 16.27 7.99 26.71
CA PRO A 71 16.67 6.60 26.93
C PRO A 71 16.34 5.69 25.72
N LEU A 72 15.80 6.25 24.63
CA LEU A 72 15.33 5.52 23.46
C LEU A 72 16.26 5.74 22.27
N ASP A 73 17.25 4.85 22.15
CA ASP A 73 18.11 4.77 20.98
C ASP A 73 17.41 4.06 19.82
N PHE A 74 17.92 4.25 18.59
CA PHE A 74 17.50 3.46 17.44
C PHE A 74 18.50 2.34 17.20
N ASN A 75 18.00 1.10 17.27
CA ASN A 75 18.72 -0.09 16.88
C ASN A 75 18.29 -0.56 15.49
N PRO A 76 19.09 -1.41 14.81
CA PRO A 76 18.70 -2.01 13.55
C PRO A 76 17.36 -2.73 13.67
N LEU A 77 16.48 -2.53 12.69
CA LEU A 77 15.12 -3.06 12.58
C LEU A 77 14.09 -2.46 13.55
N ASP A 78 14.47 -1.46 14.35
CA ASP A 78 13.49 -0.71 15.13
C ASP A 78 12.54 0.06 14.22
N LEU A 79 11.29 0.24 14.67
CA LEU A 79 10.34 1.10 13.97
C LEU A 79 10.80 2.55 13.97
N VAL A 80 10.81 3.15 12.79
CA VAL A 80 10.96 4.59 12.56
C VAL A 80 9.60 5.20 12.24
N TRP A 81 8.80 4.48 11.43
CA TRP A 81 7.43 4.86 11.10
C TRP A 81 6.52 3.64 11.25
N LEU A 82 5.47 3.63 12.07
CA LEU A 82 5.17 4.60 13.12
C LEU A 82 5.62 4.03 14.47
N ASP A 83 6.48 4.77 15.18
CA ASP A 83 6.78 4.53 16.60
C ASP A 83 6.39 5.78 17.38
N THR A 84 5.19 5.78 17.96
CA THR A 84 4.69 6.94 18.71
C THR A 84 5.55 7.25 19.93
N THR A 85 6.20 6.25 20.53
CA THR A 85 7.01 6.45 21.73
C THR A 85 8.28 7.24 21.39
N LYS A 86 8.99 6.83 20.34
CA LYS A 86 10.21 7.52 19.85
C LYS A 86 9.88 8.85 19.19
N LEU A 87 8.76 8.93 18.49
CA LEU A 87 8.29 10.19 17.91
C LEU A 87 8.06 11.26 18.97
N LEU A 88 7.59 10.91 20.17
CA LEU A 88 7.34 11.87 21.25
C LEU A 88 8.53 12.08 22.19
N SER A 89 9.33 11.04 22.42
CA SER A 89 10.40 11.07 23.44
C SER A 89 11.80 11.27 22.86
N ALA A 90 11.98 11.13 21.54
CA ALA A 90 13.25 11.22 20.84
C ALA A 90 13.12 11.94 19.49
N VAL A 91 12.33 13.02 19.43
CA VAL A 91 11.98 13.78 18.20
C VAL A 91 13.20 14.07 17.34
N ASN A 92 14.28 14.62 17.92
CA ASN A 92 15.49 15.00 17.16
C ASN A 92 16.16 13.81 16.48
N CYS A 93 16.18 12.65 17.12
CA CYS A 93 16.69 11.42 16.51
C CYS A 93 15.75 10.86 15.46
N TRP A 94 14.46 10.84 15.76
CA TRP A 94 13.44 10.42 14.81
C TRP A 94 13.51 11.26 13.52
N LEU A 95 13.71 12.58 13.66
CA LEU A 95 13.92 13.49 12.54
C LEU A 95 15.13 13.10 11.68
N LYS A 96 16.26 12.71 12.29
CA LYS A 96 17.43 12.20 11.54
C LYS A 96 17.07 10.96 10.72
N CYS A 97 16.22 10.07 11.23
CA CYS A 97 15.86 8.83 10.54
C CYS A 97 14.78 9.02 9.47
N ILE A 98 13.85 9.95 9.66
CA ILE A 98 12.71 10.14 8.75
C ILE A 98 13.01 11.13 7.61
N LEU A 99 13.81 12.17 7.87
CA LEU A 99 14.11 13.20 6.88
C LEU A 99 15.04 12.67 5.78
N LEU A 100 14.75 13.10 4.56
CA LEU A 100 15.62 12.90 3.41
C LEU A 100 16.36 14.20 3.09
N ASP A 101 17.52 14.08 2.47
CA ASP A 101 18.20 15.23 1.87
C ASP A 101 17.32 15.85 0.77
N PRO A 102 17.12 17.17 0.78
CA PRO A 102 16.15 17.84 -0.09
C PRO A 102 16.54 17.82 -1.58
N TYR A 103 17.81 17.56 -1.92
CA TYR A 103 18.28 17.61 -3.30
C TYR A 103 18.46 16.22 -3.89
N ASN A 104 19.05 15.29 -3.13
CA ASN A 104 19.39 13.96 -3.63
C ASN A 104 18.49 12.84 -3.06
N GLN A 105 17.56 13.15 -2.15
CA GLN A 105 16.64 12.19 -1.53
C GLN A 105 17.32 11.00 -0.83
N THR A 106 18.57 11.19 -0.37
CA THR A 106 19.28 10.18 0.44
C THR A 106 18.89 10.29 1.92
N ASP A 107 19.01 9.18 2.65
CA ASP A 107 18.82 9.19 4.10
C ASP A 107 19.95 9.96 4.80
N HIS A 108 19.72 10.38 6.04
CA HIS A 108 20.76 10.98 6.86
C HIS A 108 21.96 10.02 7.04
N PRO A 109 23.22 10.50 7.02
CA PRO A 109 24.40 9.64 7.13
C PRO A 109 24.43 8.75 8.39
N GLU A 110 23.88 9.28 9.49
CA GLU A 110 23.81 8.58 10.79
C GLU A 110 22.60 7.66 10.93
N CYS A 111 21.54 7.82 10.11
CA CYS A 111 20.36 6.98 10.21
C CYS A 111 19.73 6.68 8.85
N LYS A 112 19.78 5.41 8.45
CA LYS A 112 19.15 4.93 7.22
C LYS A 112 17.82 4.30 7.55
N SER A 113 16.80 4.53 6.73
CA SER A 113 15.46 3.95 6.92
C SER A 113 15.06 3.13 5.70
N ARG A 114 14.51 1.93 5.92
CA ARG A 114 14.04 1.03 4.85
C ARG A 114 12.59 0.62 5.08
N PRO A 115 11.79 0.45 4.02
CA PRO A 115 10.43 -0.07 4.19
C PRO A 115 10.49 -1.50 4.73
N ASP A 116 9.62 -1.81 5.67
CA ASP A 116 9.39 -3.19 6.09
C ASP A 116 8.70 -3.98 4.97
N SER A 117 8.68 -5.31 5.09
CA SER A 117 8.19 -6.22 4.05
C SER A 117 6.96 -7.03 4.49
N GLY A 118 6.19 -7.49 3.51
CA GLY A 118 5.02 -8.36 3.76
C GLY A 118 3.79 -7.63 4.29
N LEU A 119 2.76 -8.40 4.64
CA LEU A 119 1.46 -7.86 5.07
C LEU A 119 1.52 -7.12 6.41
N SER A 120 2.39 -7.57 7.33
CA SER A 120 2.58 -6.91 8.62
C SER A 120 2.98 -5.44 8.46
N ALA A 121 3.78 -5.11 7.44
CA ALA A 121 4.27 -3.77 7.16
C ALA A 121 3.17 -2.75 6.84
N ILE A 122 1.97 -3.20 6.45
CA ILE A 122 0.86 -2.34 6.01
C ILE A 122 -0.41 -2.49 6.87
N THR A 123 -0.43 -3.42 7.81
CA THR A 123 -1.63 -3.72 8.62
C THR A 123 -1.85 -2.69 9.73
N GLU A 124 -0.93 -2.62 10.68
CA GLU A 124 -0.89 -1.65 11.79
C GLU A 124 0.43 -0.89 11.69
N LEU A 125 0.44 0.43 11.71
CA LEU A 125 1.70 1.19 11.56
C LEU A 125 2.52 1.26 12.85
N ASP A 126 1.84 1.27 14.00
CA ASP A 126 2.40 1.22 15.34
C ASP A 126 1.76 0.04 16.08
N PRO A 127 2.35 -1.17 16.02
CA PRO A 127 1.79 -2.36 16.64
C PRO A 127 1.87 -2.25 18.17
N GLY A 128 0.74 -2.49 18.82
CA GLY A 128 0.64 -2.45 20.27
C GLY A 128 -0.81 -2.62 20.74
N TYR A 129 -1.00 -2.91 22.02
CA TYR A 129 -2.35 -3.11 22.58
C TYR A 129 -3.24 -1.86 22.43
N ILE A 130 -2.64 -0.67 22.54
CA ILE A 130 -3.35 0.62 22.42
C ILE A 130 -3.12 1.23 21.03
N THR A 131 -1.88 1.26 20.55
CA THR A 131 -1.49 1.94 19.31
C THR A 131 -1.88 1.19 18.05
N GLY A 132 -1.98 -0.14 18.09
CA GLY A 132 -2.30 -0.98 16.93
C GLY A 132 -3.68 -0.66 16.33
N PRO A 133 -4.78 -0.73 17.11
CA PRO A 133 -6.11 -0.39 16.63
C PRO A 133 -6.25 1.05 16.10
N LEU A 134 -5.48 2.00 16.67
CA LEU A 134 -5.49 3.41 16.26
C LEU A 134 -4.69 3.67 14.97
N SER A 135 -3.73 2.78 14.66
CA SER A 135 -2.84 2.88 13.51
C SER A 135 -3.14 1.82 12.43
N SER A 136 -4.32 1.19 12.49
CA SER A 136 -4.75 0.18 11.54
C SER A 136 -5.08 0.79 10.17
N VAL A 137 -4.41 0.31 9.13
CA VAL A 137 -4.65 0.71 7.73
C VAL A 137 -5.31 -0.43 6.96
N TRP A 138 -4.62 -1.57 6.81
CA TRP A 138 -5.13 -2.71 6.03
C TRP A 138 -5.62 -3.89 6.88
N LYS A 139 -5.48 -3.84 8.21
CA LYS A 139 -5.83 -4.97 9.09
C LYS A 139 -7.27 -5.45 8.91
N GLU A 140 -8.23 -4.53 8.93
CA GLU A 140 -9.65 -4.90 8.81
C GLU A 140 -9.99 -5.45 7.43
N TRP A 141 -9.42 -4.88 6.36
CA TRP A 141 -9.62 -5.41 5.01
C TRP A 141 -9.06 -6.84 4.88
N ILE A 142 -7.87 -7.10 5.42
CA ILE A 142 -7.26 -8.44 5.42
C ILE A 142 -8.09 -9.42 6.25
N LYS A 143 -8.62 -9.01 7.41
CA LYS A 143 -9.54 -9.85 8.20
C LYS A 143 -10.77 -10.26 7.39
N TRP A 144 -11.38 -9.31 6.68
CA TRP A 144 -12.52 -9.61 5.80
C TRP A 144 -12.13 -10.65 4.74
N CYS A 145 -10.97 -10.50 4.08
CA CYS A 145 -10.50 -11.49 3.12
C CYS A 145 -10.35 -12.88 3.74
N ILE A 146 -9.81 -12.98 4.96
CA ILE A 146 -9.66 -14.26 5.67
C ILE A 146 -11.04 -14.86 5.99
N GLU A 147 -12.01 -14.05 6.44
CA GLU A 147 -13.38 -14.50 6.72
C GLU A 147 -14.10 -15.04 5.47
N PHE A 148 -13.79 -14.50 4.29
CA PHE A 148 -14.27 -15.01 3.00
C PHE A 148 -13.48 -16.21 2.46
N GLY A 149 -12.49 -16.73 3.20
CA GLY A 149 -11.71 -17.90 2.82
C GLY A 149 -10.61 -17.62 1.79
N ILE A 150 -10.16 -16.37 1.65
CA ILE A 150 -9.00 -16.04 0.83
C ILE A 150 -7.73 -16.56 1.51
N GLU A 151 -6.93 -17.33 0.77
CA GLU A 151 -5.70 -17.91 1.27
C GLU A 151 -4.62 -16.86 1.56
N ALA A 152 -3.78 -17.09 2.58
CA ALA A 152 -2.74 -16.14 2.98
C ALA A 152 -1.70 -15.87 1.88
N ASN A 153 -1.39 -16.88 1.05
CA ASN A 153 -0.48 -16.75 -0.09
C ASN A 153 -1.14 -16.12 -1.33
N ALA A 154 -2.45 -15.88 -1.31
CA ALA A 154 -3.15 -15.18 -2.38
C ALA A 154 -2.96 -13.67 -2.30
N ILE A 155 -2.68 -13.13 -1.11
CA ILE A 155 -2.55 -11.68 -0.89
C ILE A 155 -1.08 -11.32 -0.69
N ILE A 156 -0.58 -10.43 -1.54
CA ILE A 156 0.80 -9.98 -1.54
C ILE A 156 0.82 -8.46 -1.33
N ALA A 157 1.43 -8.02 -0.24
CA ALA A 157 1.72 -6.62 -0.04
C ALA A 157 3.05 -6.25 -0.72
N VAL A 158 3.07 -5.12 -1.41
CA VAL A 158 4.27 -4.53 -2.02
C VAL A 158 4.58 -3.17 -1.37
N PRO A 159 5.04 -3.18 -0.10
CA PRO A 159 5.44 -1.97 0.61
C PRO A 159 6.62 -1.26 -0.07
N TYR A 160 6.68 0.05 0.08
CA TYR A 160 7.74 0.90 -0.49
C TYR A 160 8.06 2.09 0.40
N ASP A 161 9.20 2.72 0.16
CA ASP A 161 9.57 3.96 0.83
C ASP A 161 8.75 5.14 0.26
N TRP A 162 7.62 5.42 0.89
CA TRP A 162 6.68 6.46 0.47
C TRP A 162 7.22 7.89 0.55
N ARG A 163 8.43 8.09 1.09
CA ARG A 163 9.12 9.38 1.12
C ARG A 163 9.77 9.71 -0.23
N LEU A 164 10.06 8.70 -1.04
CA LEU A 164 10.78 8.86 -2.29
C LEU A 164 9.90 9.23 -3.47
N SER A 165 10.47 9.99 -4.40
CA SER A 165 9.92 10.13 -5.74
C SER A 165 9.95 8.79 -6.50
N PRO A 166 9.05 8.57 -7.48
CA PRO A 166 9.03 7.34 -8.26
C PRO A 166 10.36 7.00 -8.95
N THR A 167 11.08 7.98 -9.48
CA THR A 167 12.41 7.75 -10.08
C THR A 167 13.40 7.18 -9.05
N MET A 168 13.43 7.74 -7.84
CA MET A 168 14.31 7.27 -6.77
C MET A 168 13.90 5.90 -6.22
N LEU A 169 12.60 5.56 -6.24
CA LEU A 169 12.15 4.20 -5.89
C LEU A 169 12.80 3.15 -6.80
N GLU A 170 13.03 3.50 -8.06
CA GLU A 170 13.72 2.62 -9.00
C GLU A 170 15.24 2.66 -8.82
N GLU A 171 15.83 3.84 -8.94
CA GLU A 171 17.30 3.99 -8.92
C GLU A 171 17.93 3.52 -7.60
N ARG A 172 17.29 3.78 -6.45
CA ARG A 172 17.82 3.44 -5.14
C ARG A 172 17.43 2.03 -4.70
N ASP A 173 16.17 1.66 -4.90
CA ASP A 173 15.58 0.49 -4.26
C ASP A 173 15.20 -0.63 -5.25
N LEU A 174 15.35 -0.41 -6.58
CA LEU A 174 14.90 -1.30 -7.66
C LEU A 174 13.44 -1.74 -7.49
N TYR A 175 12.61 -0.83 -7.00
CA TYR A 175 11.26 -1.16 -6.58
C TYR A 175 10.39 -1.68 -7.74
N PHE A 176 10.48 -1.07 -8.93
CA PHE A 176 9.62 -1.49 -10.05
C PHE A 176 10.09 -2.80 -10.68
N HIS A 177 11.40 -3.06 -10.70
CA HIS A 177 11.90 -4.39 -11.05
C HIS A 177 11.38 -5.46 -10.08
N LYS A 178 11.44 -5.22 -8.77
CA LYS A 178 10.88 -6.13 -7.76
C LYS A 178 9.38 -6.31 -7.92
N LEU A 179 8.65 -5.23 -8.24
CA LEU A 179 7.20 -5.28 -8.48
C LEU A 179 6.86 -6.14 -9.71
N LYS A 180 7.58 -5.96 -10.83
CA LYS A 180 7.44 -6.82 -12.02
C LYS A 180 7.66 -8.30 -11.68
N LEU A 181 8.74 -8.61 -10.97
CA LEU A 181 9.04 -9.98 -10.52
C LEU A 181 7.96 -10.51 -9.57
N THR A 182 7.33 -9.65 -8.77
CA THR A 182 6.23 -10.02 -7.88
C THR A 182 5.01 -10.48 -8.69
N PHE A 183 4.64 -9.76 -9.75
CA PHE A 183 3.58 -10.19 -10.67
C PHE A 183 3.89 -11.53 -11.34
N GLU A 184 5.11 -11.69 -11.85
CA GLU A 184 5.55 -12.93 -12.51
C GLU A 184 5.57 -14.12 -11.52
N THR A 185 5.99 -13.88 -10.29
CA THR A 185 5.99 -14.88 -9.21
C THR A 185 4.57 -15.24 -8.80
N ALA A 186 3.67 -14.26 -8.65
CA ALA A 186 2.27 -14.49 -8.31
C ALA A 186 1.56 -15.34 -9.37
N LEU A 187 1.79 -15.03 -10.65
CA LEU A 187 1.28 -15.82 -11.78
C LEU A 187 1.80 -17.26 -11.73
N LYS A 188 3.09 -17.46 -11.46
CA LYS A 188 3.69 -18.81 -11.37
C LYS A 188 3.17 -19.60 -10.16
N LEU A 189 2.91 -18.95 -9.04
CA LEU A 189 2.44 -19.59 -7.82
C LEU A 189 0.99 -20.05 -7.91
N ARG A 190 0.10 -19.23 -8.48
CA ARG A 190 -1.34 -19.53 -8.53
C ARG A 190 -1.85 -19.97 -9.91
N GLY A 191 -1.06 -19.79 -10.96
CA GLY A 191 -1.45 -20.12 -12.33
C GLY A 191 -2.47 -19.15 -12.94
N GLY A 192 -2.67 -17.98 -12.33
CA GLY A 192 -3.59 -16.95 -12.82
C GLY A 192 -3.10 -15.52 -12.58
N PRO A 193 -3.71 -14.53 -13.27
CA PRO A 193 -3.33 -13.13 -13.16
C PRO A 193 -3.66 -12.53 -11.78
N SER A 194 -3.11 -11.35 -11.51
CA SER A 194 -3.30 -10.65 -10.24
C SER A 194 -4.33 -9.52 -10.35
N ILE A 195 -5.12 -9.34 -9.30
CA ILE A 195 -5.94 -8.16 -9.05
C ILE A 195 -5.08 -7.15 -8.28
N VAL A 196 -5.02 -5.91 -8.77
CA VAL A 196 -4.22 -4.84 -8.15
C VAL A 196 -5.12 -3.93 -7.33
N PHE A 197 -4.79 -3.75 -6.05
CA PHE A 197 -5.40 -2.78 -5.16
C PHE A 197 -4.39 -1.68 -4.87
N ALA A 198 -4.61 -0.48 -5.41
CA ALA A 198 -3.77 0.67 -5.13
C ALA A 198 -4.54 1.71 -4.32
N HIS A 199 -3.96 2.14 -3.20
CA HIS A 199 -4.60 3.11 -2.30
C HIS A 199 -3.90 4.47 -2.34
N SER A 200 -4.67 5.55 -2.48
CA SER A 200 -4.18 6.93 -2.43
C SER A 200 -2.94 7.13 -3.33
N LEU A 201 -1.80 7.59 -2.78
CA LEU A 201 -0.54 7.75 -3.50
C LEU A 201 -0.07 6.49 -4.24
N GLY A 202 -0.40 5.29 -3.75
CA GLY A 202 -0.08 4.02 -4.39
C GLY A 202 -0.62 3.92 -5.81
N ASN A 203 -1.70 4.64 -6.14
CA ASN A 203 -2.23 4.73 -7.51
C ASN A 203 -1.26 5.43 -8.46
N ASN A 204 -0.60 6.50 -8.00
CA ASN A 204 0.41 7.20 -8.80
C ASN A 204 1.68 6.37 -8.93
N VAL A 205 2.06 5.61 -7.90
CA VAL A 205 3.17 4.65 -7.95
C VAL A 205 2.88 3.55 -8.97
N PHE A 206 1.68 2.97 -8.95
CA PHE A 206 1.28 1.96 -9.93
C PHE A 206 1.18 2.52 -11.35
N ARG A 207 0.65 3.75 -11.51
CA ARG A 207 0.63 4.43 -12.81
C ARG A 207 2.05 4.65 -13.35
N TYR A 208 2.98 5.07 -12.49
CA TYR A 208 4.38 5.20 -12.88
C TYR A 208 4.98 3.85 -13.26
N PHE A 209 4.71 2.78 -12.49
CA PHE A 209 5.12 1.42 -12.82
C PHE A 209 4.66 1.01 -14.22
N LEU A 210 3.42 1.30 -14.62
CA LEU A 210 2.92 0.96 -15.95
C LEU A 210 3.67 1.70 -17.07
N GLU A 211 4.06 2.96 -16.86
CA GLU A 211 4.87 3.73 -17.84
C GLU A 211 6.32 3.25 -17.86
N TRP A 212 6.92 3.00 -16.69
CA TRP A 212 8.25 2.41 -16.57
C TRP A 212 8.30 1.05 -17.28
N LEU A 213 7.26 0.22 -17.13
CA LEU A 213 7.17 -1.11 -17.74
C LEU A 213 7.10 -1.05 -19.27
N LYS A 214 6.53 0.02 -19.85
CA LYS A 214 6.54 0.23 -21.32
C LYS A 214 7.95 0.47 -21.86
N LEU A 215 8.84 1.04 -21.04
CA LEU A 215 10.24 1.28 -21.40
C LEU A 215 11.06 0.00 -21.24
N GLU A 216 10.73 -0.81 -20.24
CA GLU A 216 11.44 -2.04 -19.90
C GLU A 216 11.06 -3.22 -20.83
N ILE A 217 9.79 -3.35 -21.22
CA ILE A 217 9.30 -4.43 -22.08
C ILE A 217 9.21 -3.94 -23.51
N ALA A 218 9.69 -4.76 -24.46
CA ALA A 218 9.54 -4.46 -25.88
C ALA A 218 8.06 -4.17 -26.24
N PRO A 219 7.76 -3.11 -27.02
CA PRO A 219 6.39 -2.65 -27.24
C PRO A 219 5.39 -3.72 -27.72
N LYS A 220 5.88 -4.72 -28.46
CA LYS A 220 5.06 -5.85 -28.95
C LYS A 220 4.57 -6.78 -27.84
N HIS A 221 5.30 -6.87 -26.74
CA HIS A 221 5.00 -7.78 -25.63
C HIS A 221 4.36 -7.07 -24.42
N TYR A 222 4.28 -5.73 -24.42
CA TYR A 222 3.75 -4.97 -23.30
C TYR A 222 2.29 -5.34 -22.98
N PHE A 223 1.39 -5.26 -23.96
CA PHE A 223 -0.02 -5.62 -23.76
C PHE A 223 -0.19 -7.11 -23.44
N GLN A 224 0.59 -7.97 -24.07
CA GLN A 224 0.61 -9.41 -23.75
C GLN A 224 1.00 -9.66 -22.29
N TRP A 225 2.00 -8.94 -21.78
CA TRP A 225 2.41 -9.04 -20.38
C TRP A 225 1.28 -8.55 -19.46
N LEU A 226 0.63 -7.42 -19.77
CA LEU A 226 -0.50 -6.92 -18.98
C LEU A 226 -1.65 -7.93 -18.92
N ASP A 227 -2.08 -8.45 -20.07
CA ASP A 227 -3.18 -9.41 -20.16
C ASP A 227 -2.89 -10.72 -19.41
N GLN A 228 -1.61 -11.12 -19.33
CA GLN A 228 -1.18 -12.31 -18.61
C GLN A 228 -1.06 -12.11 -17.09
N HIS A 229 -0.69 -10.92 -16.64
CA HIS A 229 -0.31 -10.69 -15.24
C HIS A 229 -1.34 -9.87 -14.45
N ILE A 230 -2.19 -9.08 -15.11
CA ILE A 230 -3.11 -8.15 -14.47
C ILE A 230 -4.54 -8.45 -14.92
N HIS A 231 -5.35 -8.92 -13.99
CA HIS A 231 -6.76 -9.22 -14.24
C HIS A 231 -7.63 -7.96 -14.15
N ALA A 232 -7.42 -7.20 -13.07
CA ALA A 232 -8.21 -6.00 -12.77
C ALA A 232 -7.40 -5.05 -11.91
N TYR A 233 -7.72 -3.76 -12.00
CA TYR A 233 -7.11 -2.69 -11.22
C TYR A 233 -8.18 -1.90 -10.46
N PHE A 234 -8.10 -1.93 -9.14
CA PHE A 234 -8.97 -1.19 -8.24
C PHE A 234 -8.24 0.02 -7.66
N ALA A 235 -8.61 1.19 -8.19
CA ALA A 235 -8.06 2.46 -7.77
C ALA A 235 -8.85 3.04 -6.58
N VAL A 236 -8.32 2.91 -5.37
CA VAL A 236 -8.97 3.37 -4.13
C VAL A 236 -8.46 4.76 -3.77
N GLY A 237 -9.31 5.78 -3.90
CA GLY A 237 -8.98 7.16 -3.51
C GLY A 237 -7.84 7.78 -4.30
N ALA A 238 -7.75 7.52 -5.60
CA ALA A 238 -6.61 7.91 -6.45
C ALA A 238 -6.49 9.43 -6.68
N PRO A 239 -5.40 10.10 -6.25
CA PRO A 239 -5.15 11.51 -6.53
C PRO A 239 -4.37 11.65 -7.85
N LEU A 240 -4.98 11.24 -8.97
CA LEU A 240 -4.30 11.19 -10.28
C LEU A 240 -3.76 12.54 -10.77
N LEU A 241 -4.37 13.64 -10.32
CA LEU A 241 -3.99 15.02 -10.65
C LEU A 241 -3.42 15.78 -9.43
N GLY A 242 -3.05 15.06 -8.36
CA GLY A 242 -2.63 15.64 -7.09
C GLY A 242 -3.80 15.90 -6.13
N ALA A 243 -3.49 16.53 -4.98
CA ALA A 243 -4.44 16.86 -3.93
C ALA A 243 -4.13 18.25 -3.35
N PRO A 244 -5.12 19.10 -3.04
CA PRO A 244 -4.89 20.45 -2.51
C PRO A 244 -4.19 20.45 -1.14
N ASP A 245 -4.33 19.37 -0.37
CA ASP A 245 -3.67 19.23 0.92
C ASP A 245 -2.14 19.27 0.81
N THR A 246 -1.56 18.92 -0.34
CA THR A 246 -0.11 19.04 -0.53
C THR A 246 0.35 20.50 -0.54
N ILE A 247 -0.44 21.41 -1.11
CA ILE A 247 -0.17 22.85 -1.11
C ILE A 247 -0.21 23.38 0.33
N LYS A 248 -1.24 23.01 1.09
CA LYS A 248 -1.36 23.38 2.50
C LYS A 248 -0.20 22.83 3.33
N ALA A 249 0.15 21.57 3.15
CA ALA A 249 1.25 20.93 3.86
C ALA A 249 2.60 21.61 3.55
N THR A 250 2.80 22.07 2.31
CA THR A 250 4.03 22.75 1.89
C THR A 250 4.14 24.16 2.49
N LEU A 251 3.02 24.88 2.60
CA LEU A 251 3.02 26.27 3.07
C LEU A 251 2.97 26.42 4.59
N SER A 252 2.25 25.53 5.29
CA SER A 252 1.95 25.66 6.72
C SER A 252 2.33 24.43 7.56
N GLY A 253 2.91 23.40 6.93
CA GLY A 253 3.07 22.10 7.57
C GLY A 253 1.74 21.32 7.65
N SER A 254 1.86 20.03 7.94
CA SER A 254 0.74 19.15 8.27
C SER A 254 1.22 18.12 9.27
N THR A 255 0.63 18.10 10.46
CA THR A 255 0.99 17.14 11.50
C THR A 255 0.30 15.80 11.33
N PHE A 256 -0.68 15.68 10.42
CA PHE A 256 -1.50 14.48 10.21
C PHE A 256 -2.06 13.89 11.52
N GLY A 257 -2.33 14.73 12.52
CA GLY A 257 -2.83 14.32 13.84
C GLY A 257 -1.76 13.86 14.83
N LEU A 258 -0.47 13.91 14.47
CA LEU A 258 0.64 13.67 15.39
C LEU A 258 0.80 14.87 16.35
N PRO A 259 1.03 14.65 17.65
CA PRO A 259 1.19 15.73 18.62
C PRO A 259 2.63 16.28 18.60
N ILE A 260 3.06 16.78 17.43
CA ILE A 260 4.32 17.49 17.23
C ILE A 260 4.03 18.97 16.96
N SER A 261 4.88 19.87 17.46
CA SER A 261 4.70 21.31 17.24
C SER A 261 4.84 21.65 15.75
N GLU A 262 3.85 22.36 15.19
CA GLU A 262 3.85 22.85 13.80
C GLU A 262 5.05 23.77 13.48
N VAL A 263 5.77 24.26 14.49
CA VAL A 263 6.76 25.36 14.41
C VAL A 263 8.21 24.88 14.26
N THR A 264 8.45 23.61 13.88
CA THR A 264 9.81 23.02 13.95
C THR A 264 10.41 22.57 12.61
N PHE A 265 9.92 23.09 11.48
CA PHE A 265 10.51 22.85 10.15
C PHE A 265 10.78 24.15 9.41
#